data_AF-N9XV31-F1
#
_entry.id   AF-N9XV31-F1
#
_cell.length_a   1.000
_cell.length_b   1.000
_cell.length_c   1.000
_cell.angle_alpha   90.00
_cell.angle_beta   90.00
_cell.angle_gamma   90.00
#
_symmetry.space_group_name_H-M   'P 1'
#
loop_
_entity.id
_entity.type
_entity.pdbx_description
1 polymer ?
#
loop_
_entity_poly.entity_id
_entity_poly.type
_entity_poly.pdbx_seq_one_letter_code
_entity_poly.pdbx_strand_id
1 'polypeptide(L)'
;MGNIDETKNYTDVEFEEIKDDVLSLMEKSDYHFNAVQIGKVIGESSQTVRDWESAFPILREEGYVKINPDNGFRKYSKDSVQIFEFIRQMRREKNLSLGAIRGLLDKKIKQGQNALEVIDKKDPLAYEALATELMIKNKEMMSEFRKEMIATMEKREENLIKDIVANVNESVQEVIEASYPELVGQIVGDVMDKVTTELSQQTNSITDNVRSIMTEENKKTIEMYNELKTRMDNNKKDFEEKEKRKGIFSKLFAR
;
A
#
# COMPACT_ATOMS: atom_id res chain seq x y z
N MET A 1 -62.33 -39.55 10.62
CA MET A 1 -62.56 -38.25 9.97
C MET A 1 -61.77 -37.21 10.73
N GLY A 2 -60.80 -36.60 10.08
CA GLY A 2 -59.92 -35.57 10.63
C GLY A 2 -59.05 -35.06 9.49
N ASN A 3 -59.66 -34.23 8.63
CA ASN A 3 -58.95 -33.50 7.59
C ASN A 3 -58.02 -32.50 8.27
N ILE A 4 -56.72 -32.63 8.04
CA ILE A 4 -55.76 -31.55 8.25
C ILE A 4 -55.27 -31.15 6.87
N ASP A 5 -55.83 -30.04 6.44
CA ASP A 5 -55.46 -29.27 5.27
C ASP A 5 -54.24 -28.41 5.65
N GLU A 6 -53.07 -28.71 5.11
CA GLU A 6 -51.90 -27.81 5.22
C GLU A 6 -51.07 -27.85 3.93
N THR A 7 -51.56 -27.19 2.89
CA THR A 7 -50.72 -26.72 1.79
C THR A 7 -49.91 -25.50 2.27
N LYS A 8 -48.85 -25.75 3.05
CA LYS A 8 -47.87 -24.70 3.40
C LYS A 8 -47.05 -24.38 2.15
N ASN A 9 -47.39 -23.27 1.49
CA ASN A 9 -46.58 -22.67 0.43
C ASN A 9 -45.22 -22.22 1.02
N TYR A 10 -44.14 -22.83 0.53
CA TYR A 10 -42.78 -22.48 0.89
C TYR A 10 -42.31 -21.33 -0.01
N THR A 11 -42.22 -20.12 0.54
CA THR A 11 -41.60 -18.98 -0.14
C THR A 11 -40.09 -19.02 0.09
N ASP A 12 -39.32 -19.33 -0.95
CA ASP A 12 -37.86 -19.21 -0.95
C ASP A 12 -37.49 -17.71 -1.01
N VAL A 13 -36.68 -17.26 -0.07
CA VAL A 13 -36.17 -15.87 -0.05
C VAL A 13 -35.17 -15.67 -1.18
N GLU A 14 -35.23 -14.50 -1.82
CA GLU A 14 -34.30 -14.10 -2.88
C GLU A 14 -32.84 -14.08 -2.42
N PHE A 15 -31.95 -14.27 -3.39
CA PHE A 15 -30.52 -14.40 -3.18
C PHE A 15 -29.88 -13.09 -2.71
N GLU A 16 -29.25 -13.13 -1.53
CA GLU A 16 -28.20 -12.17 -1.16
C GLU A 16 -26.84 -12.86 -1.25
N GLU A 17 -25.91 -12.22 -1.94
CA GLU A 17 -24.51 -12.63 -2.04
C GLU A 17 -23.87 -12.55 -0.64
N ILE A 18 -23.38 -13.69 -0.16
CA ILE A 18 -22.77 -13.78 1.17
C ILE A 18 -21.37 -13.18 1.08
N LYS A 19 -21.17 -12.02 1.72
CA LYS A 19 -19.86 -11.37 1.86
C LYS A 19 -18.89 -12.27 2.63
N ASP A 20 -17.62 -12.27 2.25
CA ASP A 20 -16.54 -13.11 2.84
C ASP A 20 -16.47 -13.00 4.39
N ASP A 21 -16.87 -11.87 4.93
CA ASP A 21 -16.89 -11.60 6.37
C ASP A 21 -17.90 -12.50 7.13
N VAL A 22 -19.00 -12.88 6.48
CA VAL A 22 -20.06 -13.74 7.04
C VAL A 22 -19.66 -15.21 6.98
N LEU A 23 -18.87 -15.61 5.97
CA LEU A 23 -18.29 -16.96 5.87
C LEU A 23 -17.42 -17.30 7.09
N SER A 24 -16.70 -16.32 7.65
CA SER A 24 -15.87 -16.49 8.85
C SER A 24 -16.69 -16.70 10.14
N LEU A 25 -17.89 -16.11 10.24
CA LEU A 25 -18.82 -16.31 11.36
C LEU A 25 -19.61 -17.62 11.25
N MET A 26 -19.75 -18.15 10.03
CA MET A 26 -20.43 -19.41 9.74
C MET A 26 -19.58 -20.65 10.05
N GLU A 27 -18.27 -20.57 10.29
CA GLU A 27 -17.42 -21.74 10.65
C GLU A 27 -17.84 -22.47 11.94
N LYS A 28 -18.77 -21.92 12.74
CA LYS A 28 -19.21 -22.50 14.02
C LYS A 28 -20.40 -23.46 13.94
N SER A 29 -21.02 -23.72 12.77
CA SER A 29 -22.33 -24.39 12.74
C SER A 29 -22.60 -25.56 11.78
N ASP A 30 -21.65 -26.31 11.22
CA ASP A 30 -21.81 -27.53 10.35
C ASP A 30 -22.87 -27.59 9.20
N TYR A 31 -23.94 -26.78 9.21
CA TYR A 31 -25.16 -26.80 8.39
C TYR A 31 -25.46 -25.37 7.93
N HIS A 32 -24.93 -25.03 6.75
CA HIS A 32 -24.88 -23.65 6.26
C HIS A 32 -25.73 -23.40 5.03
N PHE A 33 -26.16 -24.46 4.34
CA PHE A 33 -26.80 -24.33 3.04
C PHE A 33 -28.30 -24.58 3.09
N ASN A 34 -29.05 -23.88 2.25
CA ASN A 34 -30.44 -24.17 1.91
C ASN A 34 -30.53 -24.85 0.52
N ALA A 35 -31.71 -25.35 0.16
CA ALA A 35 -31.90 -26.07 -1.11
C ALA A 35 -31.61 -25.21 -2.34
N VAL A 36 -31.84 -23.89 -2.26
CA VAL A 36 -31.55 -22.94 -3.34
C VAL A 36 -30.05 -22.78 -3.54
N GLN A 37 -29.28 -22.67 -2.44
CA GLN A 37 -27.83 -22.56 -2.46
C GLN A 37 -27.18 -23.83 -2.99
N ILE A 38 -27.62 -25.02 -2.55
CA ILE A 38 -27.14 -26.29 -3.11
C ILE A 38 -27.45 -26.37 -4.59
N GLY A 39 -28.70 -26.07 -4.98
CA GLY A 39 -29.12 -26.09 -6.38
C GLY A 39 -28.22 -25.22 -7.25
N LYS A 40 -27.87 -24.00 -6.80
CA LYS A 40 -26.93 -23.14 -7.52
C LYS A 40 -25.53 -23.73 -7.63
N VAL A 41 -24.97 -24.28 -6.54
CA VAL A 41 -23.63 -24.89 -6.54
C VAL A 41 -23.56 -26.07 -7.51
N ILE A 42 -24.58 -26.93 -7.47
CA ILE A 42 -24.63 -28.13 -8.31
C ILE A 42 -25.31 -27.90 -9.66
N GLY A 43 -25.75 -26.69 -10.01
CA GLY A 43 -26.42 -26.40 -11.28
C GLY A 43 -27.76 -27.14 -11.50
N GLU A 44 -28.54 -27.37 -10.45
CA GLU A 44 -29.88 -27.97 -10.50
C GLU A 44 -30.91 -27.08 -9.78
N SER A 45 -32.21 -27.33 -9.98
CA SER A 45 -33.25 -26.55 -9.32
C SER A 45 -33.37 -26.88 -7.83
N SER A 46 -33.82 -25.93 -7.02
CA SER A 46 -34.10 -26.16 -5.59
C SER A 46 -35.13 -27.28 -5.38
N GLN A 47 -36.10 -27.41 -6.30
CA GLN A 47 -37.06 -28.49 -6.30
C GLN A 47 -36.40 -29.86 -6.53
N THR A 48 -35.48 -29.94 -7.48
CA THR A 48 -34.71 -31.18 -7.76
C THR A 48 -33.89 -31.61 -6.55
N VAL A 49 -33.29 -30.67 -5.81
CA VAL A 49 -32.57 -30.96 -4.56
C VAL A 49 -33.52 -31.55 -3.50
N ARG A 50 -34.72 -30.97 -3.33
CA ARG A 50 -35.74 -31.47 -2.39
C ARG A 50 -36.29 -32.85 -2.80
N ASP A 51 -36.44 -33.09 -4.09
CA ASP A 51 -36.90 -34.37 -4.63
C ASP A 51 -35.86 -35.46 -4.39
N TRP A 52 -34.58 -35.16 -4.62
CA TRP A 52 -33.48 -36.07 -4.31
C TRP A 52 -33.35 -36.33 -2.81
N GLU A 53 -33.43 -35.29 -1.98
CA GLU A 53 -33.47 -35.46 -0.52
C GLU A 53 -34.58 -36.43 -0.08
N SER A 54 -35.76 -36.30 -0.67
CA SER A 54 -36.90 -37.17 -0.36
C SER A 54 -36.69 -38.61 -0.87
N ALA A 55 -35.98 -38.78 -2.00
CA ALA A 55 -35.65 -40.07 -2.59
C ALA A 55 -34.50 -40.81 -1.88
N PHE A 56 -33.65 -40.11 -1.12
CA PHE A 56 -32.50 -40.65 -0.40
C PHE A 56 -32.59 -40.40 1.12
N PRO A 57 -33.36 -41.22 1.86
CA PRO A 57 -33.55 -41.06 3.32
C PRO A 57 -32.25 -41.05 4.13
N ILE A 58 -31.22 -41.74 3.64
CA ILE A 58 -29.89 -41.78 4.25
C ILE A 58 -29.27 -40.39 4.47
N LEU A 59 -29.65 -39.40 3.64
CA LEU A 59 -29.23 -38.01 3.82
C LEU A 59 -29.76 -37.38 5.13
N ARG A 60 -30.91 -37.84 5.63
CA ARG A 60 -31.47 -37.40 6.91
C ARG A 60 -30.97 -38.27 8.07
N GLU A 61 -30.91 -39.58 7.86
CA GLU A 61 -30.50 -40.55 8.88
C GLU A 61 -29.06 -40.35 9.35
N GLU A 62 -28.16 -40.04 8.41
CA GLU A 62 -26.73 -39.78 8.67
C GLU A 62 -26.44 -38.30 8.97
N GLY A 63 -27.50 -37.49 9.11
CA GLY A 63 -27.37 -36.10 9.50
C GLY A 63 -26.79 -35.18 8.42
N TYR A 64 -26.85 -35.49 7.14
CA TYR A 64 -26.47 -34.54 6.08
C TYR A 64 -27.49 -33.40 5.91
N VAL A 65 -28.73 -33.64 6.37
CA VAL A 65 -29.84 -32.68 6.35
C VAL A 65 -30.47 -32.59 7.73
N LYS A 66 -30.59 -31.37 8.26
CA LYS A 66 -31.34 -31.06 9.48
C LYS A 66 -32.57 -30.25 9.15
N ILE A 67 -33.70 -30.65 9.71
CA ILE A 67 -34.94 -29.87 9.67
C ILE A 67 -35.00 -29.05 10.95
N ASN A 68 -35.07 -27.73 10.81
CA ASN A 68 -35.20 -26.84 11.96
C ASN A 68 -36.60 -27.02 12.58
N PRO A 69 -36.72 -27.38 13.88
CA PRO A 69 -38.00 -27.60 14.53
C PRO A 69 -38.90 -26.35 14.58
N ASP A 70 -38.31 -25.14 14.56
CA ASP A 70 -39.06 -23.89 14.77
C ASP A 70 -39.84 -23.42 13.52
N ASN A 71 -39.35 -23.73 12.33
CA ASN A 71 -39.90 -23.23 11.07
C ASN A 71 -39.98 -24.28 9.96
N GLY A 72 -39.53 -25.51 10.22
CA GLY A 72 -39.51 -26.59 9.23
C GLY A 72 -38.52 -26.38 8.09
N PHE A 73 -37.65 -25.36 8.15
CA PHE A 73 -36.66 -25.13 7.10
C PHE A 73 -35.57 -26.19 7.14
N ARG A 74 -35.20 -26.65 5.94
CA ARG A 74 -34.16 -27.66 5.75
C ARG A 74 -32.82 -26.97 5.60
N LYS A 75 -31.88 -27.33 6.46
CA LYS A 75 -30.48 -26.91 6.41
C LYS A 75 -29.61 -28.10 6.08
N TYR A 76 -28.61 -27.85 5.26
CA TYR A 76 -27.79 -28.86 4.65
C TYR A 76 -26.32 -28.64 5.04
N SER A 77 -25.62 -29.72 5.34
CA SER A 77 -24.20 -29.67 5.71
C SER A 77 -23.30 -29.41 4.50
N LYS A 78 -22.05 -29.02 4.75
CA LYS A 78 -21.07 -28.88 3.68
C LYS A 78 -20.83 -30.21 2.94
N ASP A 79 -20.83 -31.31 3.65
CA ASP A 79 -20.63 -32.65 3.06
C ASP A 79 -21.83 -33.08 2.20
N SER A 80 -23.03 -32.61 2.53
CA SER A 80 -24.21 -32.88 1.72
C SER A 80 -24.07 -32.35 0.28
N VAL A 81 -23.33 -31.26 0.08
CA VAL A 81 -23.06 -30.68 -1.24
C VAL A 81 -22.34 -31.69 -2.13
N GLN A 82 -21.31 -32.36 -1.60
CA GLN A 82 -20.56 -33.38 -2.33
C GLN A 82 -21.41 -34.60 -2.68
N ILE A 83 -22.36 -34.95 -1.80
CA ILE A 83 -23.29 -36.05 -2.06
C ILE A 83 -24.28 -35.67 -3.17
N PHE A 84 -24.78 -34.43 -3.18
CA PHE A 84 -25.65 -33.95 -4.26
C PHE A 84 -24.92 -33.79 -5.59
N GLU A 85 -23.65 -33.38 -5.60
CA GLU A 85 -22.81 -33.41 -6.80
C GLU A 85 -22.64 -34.82 -7.34
N PHE A 86 -22.40 -35.80 -6.46
CA PHE A 86 -22.33 -37.20 -6.84
C PHE A 86 -23.66 -37.71 -7.43
N ILE A 87 -24.80 -37.40 -6.80
CA ILE A 87 -26.13 -37.77 -7.33
C ILE A 87 -26.32 -37.16 -8.71
N ARG A 88 -25.99 -35.87 -8.90
CA ARG A 88 -26.07 -35.21 -10.21
C ARG A 88 -25.22 -35.93 -11.24
N GLN A 89 -23.96 -36.22 -10.92
CA GLN A 89 -23.03 -36.88 -11.85
C GLN A 89 -23.59 -38.23 -12.30
N MET A 90 -24.06 -39.04 -11.35
CA MET A 90 -24.60 -40.37 -11.64
C MET A 90 -25.93 -40.30 -12.44
N ARG A 91 -26.75 -39.27 -12.21
CA ARG A 91 -28.01 -39.05 -12.94
C ARG A 91 -27.80 -38.51 -14.36
N ARG A 92 -26.93 -37.52 -14.52
CA ARG A 92 -26.79 -36.74 -15.77
C ARG A 92 -25.72 -37.28 -16.70
N GLU A 93 -24.60 -37.76 -16.16
CA GLU A 93 -23.48 -38.24 -16.98
C GLU A 93 -23.57 -39.75 -17.21
N LYS A 94 -23.95 -40.51 -16.17
CA LYS A 94 -24.05 -41.98 -16.24
C LYS A 94 -25.47 -42.52 -16.46
N ASN A 95 -26.49 -41.64 -16.54
CA ASN A 95 -27.90 -42.00 -16.76
C ASN A 95 -28.45 -43.09 -15.82
N LEU A 96 -27.99 -43.12 -14.56
CA LEU A 96 -28.41 -44.14 -13.61
C LEU A 96 -29.80 -43.83 -13.01
N SER A 97 -30.53 -44.89 -12.66
CA SER A 97 -31.80 -44.77 -11.94
C SER A 97 -31.55 -44.35 -10.48
N LEU A 98 -32.51 -43.65 -9.88
CA LEU A 98 -32.41 -43.24 -8.47
C LEU A 98 -32.23 -44.44 -7.52
N GLY A 99 -32.84 -45.59 -7.85
CA GLY A 99 -32.66 -46.83 -7.08
C GLY A 99 -31.23 -47.38 -7.15
N ALA A 100 -30.59 -47.33 -8.33
CA ALA A 100 -29.19 -47.75 -8.47
C ALA A 100 -28.24 -46.81 -7.71
N ILE A 101 -28.50 -45.50 -7.77
CA ILE A 101 -27.73 -44.48 -7.04
C ILE A 101 -27.88 -44.66 -5.53
N ARG A 102 -29.09 -45.02 -5.05
CA ARG A 102 -29.33 -45.28 -3.63
C ARG A 102 -28.49 -46.45 -3.14
N GLY A 103 -28.45 -47.56 -3.88
CA GLY A 103 -27.60 -48.70 -3.53
C GLY A 103 -26.11 -48.37 -3.50
N LEU A 104 -25.65 -47.43 -4.32
CA LEU A 104 -24.26 -46.95 -4.30
C LEU A 104 -23.97 -46.04 -3.10
N LEU A 105 -24.90 -45.15 -2.76
CA LEU A 105 -24.79 -44.28 -1.59
C LEU A 105 -24.81 -45.07 -0.28
N ASP A 106 -25.72 -46.02 -0.14
CA ASP A 106 -25.82 -46.88 1.04
C ASP A 106 -24.53 -47.71 1.24
N LYS A 107 -23.90 -48.17 0.14
CA LYS A 107 -22.60 -48.85 0.19
C LYS A 107 -21.46 -47.90 0.54
N LYS A 108 -21.39 -46.73 -0.09
CA LYS A 108 -20.32 -45.73 0.13
C LYS A 108 -20.30 -45.22 1.58
N ILE A 109 -21.47 -44.95 2.15
CA ILE A 109 -21.61 -44.46 3.52
C ILE A 109 -21.28 -45.57 4.54
N LYS A 110 -21.76 -46.79 4.32
CA LYS A 110 -21.45 -47.93 5.21
C LYS A 110 -19.99 -48.41 5.09
N GLN A 111 -19.37 -48.29 3.93
CA GLN A 111 -17.96 -48.66 3.71
C GLN A 111 -16.99 -47.63 4.28
N GLY A 112 -17.38 -46.36 4.41
CA GLY A 112 -16.59 -45.33 5.10
C GLY A 112 -16.29 -45.61 6.58
N GLN A 113 -16.98 -46.58 7.20
CA GLN A 113 -16.72 -47.02 8.58
C GLN A 113 -15.80 -48.26 8.68
N ASN A 114 -15.51 -48.99 7.58
CA ASN A 114 -14.83 -50.31 7.64
C ASN A 114 -13.81 -50.56 6.50
N ALA A 115 -13.29 -49.53 5.82
CA ALA A 115 -12.56 -49.66 4.55
C ALA A 115 -11.11 -50.22 4.62
N LEU A 116 -10.77 -51.13 5.54
CA LEU A 116 -9.44 -51.77 5.51
C LEU A 116 -9.44 -53.31 5.56
N GLU A 117 -10.58 -53.97 5.66
CA GLU A 117 -10.59 -55.44 5.64
C GLU A 117 -11.39 -56.01 4.46
N VAL A 118 -10.61 -56.53 3.51
CA VAL A 118 -10.96 -57.50 2.46
C VAL A 118 -11.80 -56.96 1.29
N ILE A 119 -11.12 -56.34 0.33
CA ILE A 119 -11.65 -56.16 -1.03
C ILE A 119 -11.50 -57.50 -1.78
N ASP A 120 -12.63 -58.11 -2.14
CA ASP A 120 -12.66 -59.25 -3.07
C ASP A 120 -12.22 -58.75 -4.46
N LYS A 121 -11.10 -59.30 -4.97
CA LYS A 121 -10.46 -58.89 -6.23
C LYS A 121 -11.29 -59.16 -7.48
N LYS A 122 -12.49 -59.74 -7.34
CA LYS A 122 -13.41 -60.05 -8.44
C LYS A 122 -14.60 -59.11 -8.55
N ASP A 123 -14.76 -58.13 -7.66
CA ASP A 123 -15.85 -57.13 -7.75
C ASP A 123 -15.36 -55.83 -8.41
N PRO A 124 -15.76 -55.53 -9.66
CA PRO A 124 -15.39 -54.30 -10.36
C PRO A 124 -15.82 -53.03 -9.63
N LEU A 125 -16.91 -53.08 -8.85
CA LEU A 125 -17.39 -51.92 -8.08
C LEU A 125 -16.47 -51.60 -6.90
N ALA A 126 -15.88 -52.61 -6.25
CA ALA A 126 -14.98 -52.40 -5.13
C ALA A 126 -13.67 -51.72 -5.57
N TYR A 127 -13.20 -52.04 -6.79
CA TYR A 127 -12.10 -51.32 -7.41
C TYR A 127 -12.46 -49.88 -7.81
N GLU A 128 -13.68 -49.62 -8.30
CA GLU A 128 -14.14 -48.25 -8.59
C GLU A 128 -14.23 -47.40 -7.31
N ALA A 129 -14.70 -47.99 -6.21
CA ALA A 129 -14.73 -47.33 -4.90
C ALA A 129 -13.32 -46.99 -4.39
N LEU A 130 -12.39 -47.96 -4.42
CA LEU A 130 -10.99 -47.73 -4.05
C LEU A 130 -10.32 -46.67 -4.93
N ALA A 131 -10.55 -46.71 -6.24
CA ALA A 131 -10.00 -45.72 -7.16
C ALA A 131 -10.54 -44.31 -6.86
N THR A 132 -11.83 -44.20 -6.52
CA THR A 132 -12.45 -42.93 -6.15
C THR A 132 -11.89 -42.40 -4.82
N GLU A 133 -11.72 -43.26 -3.82
CA GLU A 133 -11.12 -42.89 -2.53
C GLU A 133 -9.66 -42.45 -2.70
N LEU A 134 -8.88 -43.19 -3.49
CA LEU A 134 -7.53 -42.80 -3.87
C LEU A 134 -7.51 -41.45 -4.59
N MET A 135 -8.45 -41.19 -5.51
CA MET A 135 -8.55 -39.90 -6.18
C MET A 135 -8.89 -38.76 -5.22
N ILE A 136 -9.82 -38.96 -4.28
CA ILE A 136 -10.19 -37.96 -3.27
C ILE A 136 -8.99 -37.65 -2.38
N LYS A 137 -8.34 -38.69 -1.83
CA LYS A 137 -7.16 -38.53 -0.96
C LYS A 137 -5.99 -37.87 -1.70
N ASN A 138 -5.81 -38.18 -2.99
CA ASN A 138 -4.80 -37.53 -3.80
C ASN A 138 -5.15 -36.05 -4.09
N LYS A 139 -6.44 -35.73 -4.27
CA LYS A 139 -6.91 -34.34 -4.41
C LYS A 139 -6.69 -33.54 -3.12
N GLU A 140 -6.94 -34.13 -1.96
CA GLU A 140 -6.66 -33.54 -0.65
C GLU A 140 -5.17 -33.28 -0.48
N MET A 141 -4.33 -34.28 -0.75
CA MET A 141 -2.88 -34.15 -0.66
C MET A 141 -2.32 -33.09 -1.61
N MET A 142 -2.83 -33.01 -2.85
CA MET A 142 -2.45 -31.97 -3.80
C MET A 142 -2.91 -30.58 -3.37
N SER A 143 -4.06 -30.48 -2.70
CA SER A 143 -4.56 -29.23 -2.12
C SER A 143 -3.68 -28.76 -0.96
N GLU A 144 -3.30 -29.66 -0.06
CA GLU A 144 -2.37 -29.37 1.04
C GLU A 144 -1.00 -28.96 0.51
N PHE A 145 -0.45 -29.73 -0.43
CA PHE A 145 0.82 -29.41 -1.10
C PHE A 145 0.78 -28.03 -1.78
N ARG A 146 -0.32 -27.71 -2.47
CA ARG A 146 -0.50 -26.38 -3.08
C ARG A 146 -0.49 -25.28 -2.02
N LYS A 147 -1.18 -25.46 -0.88
CA LYS A 147 -1.19 -24.46 0.20
C LYS A 147 0.19 -24.26 0.80
N GLU A 148 0.92 -25.35 1.06
CA GLU A 148 2.28 -25.30 1.60
C GLU A 148 3.25 -24.62 0.63
N MET A 149 3.13 -24.90 -0.66
CA MET A 149 3.94 -24.26 -1.70
C MET A 149 3.66 -22.75 -1.78
N ILE A 150 2.39 -22.34 -1.74
CA ILE A 150 2.00 -20.92 -1.72
C ILE A 150 2.59 -20.22 -0.49
N ALA A 151 2.40 -20.77 0.71
CA ALA A 151 2.92 -20.19 1.94
C ALA A 151 4.46 -20.08 1.92
N THR A 152 5.15 -21.06 1.32
CA THR A 152 6.61 -21.04 1.16
C THR A 152 7.05 -19.96 0.17
N MET A 153 6.32 -19.78 -0.93
CA MET A 153 6.58 -18.72 -1.91
C MET A 153 6.35 -17.33 -1.33
N GLU A 154 5.24 -17.11 -0.61
CA GLU A 154 4.93 -15.85 0.06
C GLU A 154 6.01 -15.48 1.08
N LYS A 155 6.44 -16.45 1.90
CA LYS A 155 7.54 -16.23 2.86
C LYS A 155 8.86 -15.87 2.17
N ARG A 156 9.16 -16.49 1.02
CA ARG A 156 10.35 -16.17 0.24
C ARG A 156 10.28 -14.77 -0.37
N GLU A 157 9.12 -14.38 -0.87
CA GLU A 157 8.86 -13.04 -1.41
C GLU A 157 9.03 -11.98 -0.34
N GLU A 158 8.46 -12.19 0.86
CA GLU A 158 8.62 -11.27 1.99
C GLU A 158 10.09 -11.06 2.37
N ASN A 159 10.89 -12.13 2.39
CA ASN A 159 12.32 -12.04 2.66
C ASN A 159 13.07 -11.30 1.55
N LEU A 160 12.76 -11.56 0.28
CA LEU A 160 13.38 -10.86 -0.86
C LEU A 160 13.07 -9.36 -0.82
N ILE A 161 11.85 -8.96 -0.46
CA ILE A 161 11.47 -7.56 -0.30
C ILE A 161 12.31 -6.91 0.81
N LYS A 162 12.48 -7.58 1.95
CA LYS A 162 13.31 -7.07 3.06
C LYS A 162 14.77 -6.88 2.64
N ASP A 163 15.34 -7.85 1.94
CA ASP A 163 16.73 -7.79 1.47
C ASP A 163 16.92 -6.65 0.45
N ILE A 164 15.98 -6.49 -0.49
CA ILE A 164 16.02 -5.39 -1.47
C ILE A 164 15.93 -4.04 -0.77
N VAL A 165 15.01 -3.86 0.19
CA VAL A 165 14.87 -2.61 0.93
C VAL A 165 16.14 -2.29 1.72
N ALA A 166 16.74 -3.28 2.37
CA ALA A 166 17.99 -3.09 3.11
C ALA A 166 19.13 -2.64 2.18
N ASN A 167 19.33 -3.34 1.05
CA ASN A 167 20.38 -3.02 0.09
C ASN A 167 20.19 -1.65 -0.57
N VAL A 168 18.95 -1.28 -0.90
CA VAL A 168 18.64 0.04 -1.47
C VAL A 168 18.92 1.14 -0.44
N ASN A 169 18.53 0.94 0.82
CA ASN A 169 18.79 1.92 1.87
C ASN A 169 20.30 2.14 2.08
N GLU A 170 21.08 1.07 2.12
CA GLU A 170 22.54 1.14 2.25
C GLU A 170 23.15 1.87 1.04
N SER A 171 22.76 1.50 -0.18
CA SER A 171 23.25 2.15 -1.40
C SER A 171 22.89 3.64 -1.47
N VAL A 172 21.66 4.01 -1.09
CA VAL A 172 21.23 5.41 -1.03
C VAL A 172 22.04 6.18 0.01
N GLN A 173 22.28 5.58 1.17
CA GLN A 173 23.06 6.21 2.22
C GLN A 173 24.52 6.41 1.80
N GLU A 174 25.16 5.43 1.15
CA GLU A 174 26.50 5.58 0.58
C GLU A 174 26.57 6.71 -0.45
N VAL A 175 25.57 6.82 -1.33
CA VAL A 175 25.50 7.90 -2.32
C VAL A 175 25.35 9.26 -1.64
N ILE A 176 24.51 9.37 -0.60
CA ILE A 176 24.34 10.60 0.16
C ILE A 176 25.65 10.98 0.86
N GLU A 177 26.28 10.04 1.56
CA GLU A 177 27.53 10.28 2.30
C GLU A 177 28.69 10.65 1.37
N ALA A 178 28.75 10.09 0.16
CA ALA A 178 29.76 10.43 -0.83
C ALA A 178 29.51 11.81 -1.48
N SER A 179 28.25 12.11 -1.82
CA SER A 179 27.88 13.31 -2.59
C SER A 179 27.74 14.58 -1.73
N TYR A 180 27.33 14.44 -0.47
CA TYR A 180 27.04 15.57 0.40
C TYR A 180 28.26 16.46 0.68
N PRO A 181 29.45 15.93 1.03
CA PRO A 181 30.64 16.75 1.27
C PRO A 181 31.08 17.53 0.03
N GLU A 182 30.96 16.92 -1.16
CA GLU A 182 31.33 17.57 -2.42
C GLU A 182 30.39 18.73 -2.74
N LEU A 183 29.07 18.51 -2.62
CA LEU A 183 28.07 19.55 -2.86
C LEU A 183 28.23 20.72 -1.88
N VAL A 184 28.44 20.43 -0.59
CA VAL A 184 28.71 21.46 0.42
C VAL A 184 30.00 22.21 0.11
N GLY A 185 31.06 21.49 -0.29
CA GLY A 185 32.33 22.09 -0.68
C GLY A 185 32.20 23.04 -1.87
N GLN A 186 31.45 22.66 -2.90
CA GLN A 186 31.18 23.51 -4.06
C GLN A 186 30.37 24.75 -3.70
N ILE A 187 29.28 24.61 -2.94
CA ILE A 187 28.44 25.74 -2.51
C ILE A 187 29.26 26.72 -1.66
N VAL A 188 30.03 26.21 -0.69
CA VAL A 188 30.87 27.05 0.16
C VAL A 188 31.95 27.76 -0.67
N GLY A 189 32.58 27.05 -1.61
CA GLY A 189 33.55 27.64 -2.54
C GLY A 189 32.96 28.78 -3.35
N ASP A 190 31.85 28.54 -4.04
CA ASP A 190 31.18 29.52 -4.90
C ASP A 190 30.71 30.76 -4.12
N VAL A 191 30.17 30.54 -2.91
CA VAL A 191 29.74 31.64 -2.04
C VAL A 191 30.95 32.45 -1.56
N MET A 192 32.04 31.78 -1.14
CA MET A 192 33.26 32.45 -0.68
C MET A 192 33.93 33.24 -1.80
N ASP A 193 33.96 32.72 -3.01
CA ASP A 193 34.53 33.42 -4.18
C ASP A 193 33.71 34.66 -4.54
N LYS A 194 32.38 34.56 -4.52
CA LYS A 194 31.50 35.72 -4.74
C LYS A 194 31.68 36.78 -3.66
N VAL A 195 31.65 36.39 -2.39
CA VAL A 195 31.84 37.31 -1.26
C VAL A 195 33.21 37.98 -1.33
N THR A 196 34.26 37.22 -1.63
CA THR A 196 35.63 37.76 -1.74
C THR A 196 35.74 38.74 -2.91
N THR A 197 35.10 38.44 -4.04
CA THR A 197 35.07 39.31 -5.21
C THR A 197 34.31 40.61 -4.94
N GLU A 198 33.11 40.53 -4.34
CA GLU A 198 32.30 41.70 -3.98
C GLU A 198 32.99 42.58 -2.95
N LEU A 199 33.58 41.98 -1.90
CA LEU A 199 34.35 42.71 -0.90
C LEU A 199 35.57 43.40 -1.51
N SER A 200 36.27 42.74 -2.43
CA SER A 200 37.40 43.34 -3.13
C SER A 200 36.97 44.52 -4.00
N GLN A 201 35.86 44.39 -4.73
CA GLN A 201 35.29 45.47 -5.54
C GLN A 201 34.83 46.65 -4.69
N GLN A 202 34.14 46.40 -3.58
CA GLN A 202 33.74 47.45 -2.64
C GLN A 202 34.96 48.13 -2.00
N THR A 203 35.96 47.36 -1.60
CA THR A 203 37.20 47.91 -1.01
C THR A 203 37.93 48.81 -2.00
N ASN A 204 38.02 48.41 -3.27
CA ASN A 204 38.61 49.24 -4.32
C ASN A 204 37.79 50.52 -4.55
N SER A 205 36.46 50.41 -4.64
CA SER A 205 35.57 51.56 -4.80
C SER A 205 35.68 52.55 -3.63
N ILE A 206 35.69 52.07 -2.39
CA ILE A 206 35.90 52.89 -1.20
C ILE A 206 37.28 53.55 -1.23
N THR A 207 38.32 52.79 -1.58
CA THR A 207 39.69 53.31 -1.67
C THR A 207 39.79 54.45 -2.70
N ASP A 208 39.17 54.30 -3.86
CA ASP A 208 39.18 55.32 -4.91
C ASP A 208 38.34 56.55 -4.51
N ASN A 209 37.20 56.35 -3.86
CA ASN A 209 36.41 57.44 -3.30
C ASN A 209 37.19 58.23 -2.23
N VAL A 210 37.87 57.54 -1.31
CA VAL A 210 38.71 58.17 -0.29
C VAL A 210 39.86 58.94 -0.93
N ARG A 211 40.53 58.37 -1.94
CA ARG A 211 41.58 59.09 -2.70
C ARG A 211 41.04 60.35 -3.35
N SER A 212 39.89 60.26 -4.00
CA SER A 212 39.25 61.42 -4.64
C SER A 212 38.96 62.53 -3.62
N ILE A 213 38.34 62.18 -2.49
CA ILE A 213 38.06 63.13 -1.40
C ILE A 213 39.36 63.75 -0.88
N MET A 214 40.39 62.95 -0.61
CA MET A 214 41.70 63.46 -0.16
C MET A 214 42.32 64.43 -1.17
N THR A 215 42.26 64.12 -2.47
CA THR A 215 42.79 65.03 -3.50
C THR A 215 42.01 66.33 -3.58
N GLU A 216 40.69 66.28 -3.45
CA GLU A 216 39.83 67.46 -3.47
C GLU A 216 40.05 68.35 -2.23
N GLU A 217 40.11 67.75 -1.05
CA GLU A 217 40.39 68.45 0.21
C GLU A 217 41.80 69.04 0.24
N ASN A 218 42.80 68.32 -0.29
CA ASN A 218 44.15 68.87 -0.45
C ASN A 218 44.16 70.07 -1.40
N LYS A 219 43.43 70.00 -2.51
CA LYS A 219 43.29 71.12 -3.45
C LYS A 219 42.65 72.33 -2.79
N LYS A 220 41.52 72.15 -2.08
CA LYS A 220 40.86 73.22 -1.30
C LYS A 220 41.79 73.82 -0.26
N THR A 221 42.57 72.99 0.43
CA THR A 221 43.55 73.45 1.43
C THR A 221 44.64 74.31 0.80
N ILE A 222 45.16 73.91 -0.36
CA ILE A 222 46.16 74.69 -1.12
C ILE A 222 45.56 76.02 -1.60
N GLU A 223 44.33 76.00 -2.12
CA GLU A 223 43.61 77.20 -2.55
C GLU A 223 43.41 78.18 -1.39
N MET A 224 42.91 77.70 -0.24
CA MET A 224 42.71 78.50 0.96
C MET A 224 44.04 79.06 1.50
N TYR A 225 45.12 78.27 1.49
CA TYR A 225 46.45 78.74 1.86
C TYR A 225 46.94 79.87 0.94
N ASN A 226 46.76 79.72 -0.37
CA ASN A 226 47.14 80.73 -1.35
C ASN A 226 46.32 82.02 -1.17
N GLU A 227 45.01 81.93 -0.96
CA GLU A 227 44.16 83.08 -0.66
C GLU A 227 44.60 83.81 0.61
N LEU A 228 44.88 83.07 1.68
CA LEU A 228 45.34 83.64 2.95
C LEU A 228 46.68 84.36 2.76
N LYS A 229 47.61 83.75 2.02
CA LYS A 229 48.90 84.35 1.68
C LYS A 229 48.73 85.65 0.89
N THR A 230 47.88 85.65 -0.14
CA THR A 230 47.57 86.87 -0.91
C THR A 230 46.97 87.97 -0.02
N ARG A 231 46.05 87.64 0.89
CA ARG A 231 45.50 88.61 1.86
C ARG A 231 46.57 89.17 2.78
N MET A 232 47.48 88.36 3.30
CA MET A 232 48.59 88.84 4.13
C MET A 232 49.55 89.75 3.36
N ASP A 233 49.90 89.40 2.12
CA ASP A 233 50.79 90.21 1.28
C ASP A 233 50.15 91.58 0.95
N ASN A 234 48.85 91.60 0.64
CA ASN A 234 48.11 92.83 0.41
C ASN A 234 48.03 93.69 1.69
N ASN A 235 47.69 93.08 2.84
CA ASN A 235 47.66 93.78 4.12
C ASN A 235 49.02 94.39 4.49
N LYS A 236 50.12 93.68 4.19
CA LYS A 236 51.48 94.17 4.40
C LYS A 236 51.79 95.37 3.51
N LYS A 237 51.45 95.31 2.22
CA LYS A 237 51.60 96.46 1.29
C LYS A 237 50.79 97.67 1.74
N ASP A 238 49.54 97.47 2.15
CA ASP A 238 48.68 98.54 2.66
C ASP A 238 49.26 99.19 3.93
N PHE A 239 49.87 98.39 4.81
CA PHE A 239 50.56 98.89 5.99
C PHE A 239 51.80 99.72 5.62
N GLU A 240 52.65 99.21 4.72
CA GLU A 240 53.82 99.93 4.22
C GLU A 240 53.43 101.25 3.51
N GLU A 241 52.34 101.25 2.74
CA GLU A 241 51.80 102.47 2.13
C GLU A 241 51.26 103.47 3.15
N LYS A 242 50.53 102.98 4.17
CA LYS A 242 50.04 103.82 5.26
C LYS A 242 51.18 104.43 6.08
N GLU A 243 52.26 103.68 6.33
CA GLU A 243 53.46 104.22 6.97
C GLU A 243 54.15 105.28 6.12
N LYS A 244 54.31 105.03 4.81
CA LYS A 244 54.86 106.04 3.87
C LYS A 244 54.02 107.32 3.87
N ARG A 245 52.68 107.20 3.86
CA ARG A 245 51.78 108.36 3.93
C ARG A 245 51.90 109.08 5.27
N LYS A 246 51.98 108.38 6.40
CA LYS A 246 52.22 108.99 7.73
C LYS A 246 53.55 109.76 7.78
N GLY A 247 54.62 109.22 7.18
CA GLY A 247 55.92 109.90 7.09
C GLY A 247 55.93 111.14 6.16
N ILE A 248 55.03 111.19 5.19
CA ILE A 248 54.84 112.37 4.33
C ILE A 248 53.99 113.43 5.04
N PHE A 249 52.90 113.03 5.71
CA PHE A 249 52.05 113.95 6.47
C PHE A 249 52.75 114.51 7.71
N SER A 250 53.57 113.73 8.42
CA SER A 250 54.37 114.26 9.53
C SER A 250 55.38 115.31 9.06
N LYS A 251 55.94 115.18 7.85
CA LYS A 251 56.83 116.20 7.25
C LYS A 251 56.11 117.45 6.76
N LEU A 252 54.84 117.34 6.37
CA LEU A 252 54.01 118.47 5.92
C LEU A 252 53.42 119.29 7.09
N PHE A 253 53.21 118.67 8.25
CA PHE A 253 52.60 119.31 9.43
C PHE A 253 53.55 119.55 10.61
N ALA A 254 54.85 119.23 10.48
CA ALA A 254 55.88 119.53 11.49
C ALA A 254 56.50 120.94 11.31
N ARG A 255 55.71 121.94 10.92
CA ARG A 255 56.10 123.35 10.90
C ARG A 255 55.19 124.17 11.78
#